data_AF-A0A813PFF5-F1
#
_entry.id   AF-A0A813PFF5-F1
#
_cell.length_a   1.000
_cell.length_b   1.000
_cell.length_c   1.000
_cell.angle_alpha   90.00
_cell.angle_beta   90.00
_cell.angle_gamma   90.00
#
_symmetry.space_group_name_H-M   'P 1'
#
loop_
_entity.id
_entity.type
_entity.pdbx_description
1 polymer ?
#
loop_
_entity_poly.entity_id
_entity_poly.type
_entity_poly.pdbx_seq_one_letter_code
_entity_poly.pdbx_strand_id
1 'polypeptide(L)'
;MSGGPTTNRPLTKTHCEACRKVFTPRDAMQIYQDRYYHPQCFCCSQCGNTLAGRPFYPKPNNQFQCENCNNALAPICCMCNGKIPSGTTAKRFKDRHYHSDCFRCCKCTAVIPDGHNFVDMLDGRYQCLTCSKHITGMYQGKEHAPHLDNSYGEVTPVQCDQAGRIPICDKCTRPVPSDEEAFRHDTRYYHLDCARCNRCRRKLINVPCRKLGSALVCYTCS
;
A
#
# COMPACT_ATOMS: atom_id res chain seq x y z
N MET A 1 33.17 -57.10 -28.92
CA MET A 1 32.91 -55.68 -28.59
C MET A 1 32.17 -55.67 -27.26
N SER A 2 32.82 -55.19 -26.20
CA SER A 2 32.36 -55.32 -24.81
C SER A 2 31.27 -54.31 -24.51
N GLY A 3 30.03 -54.78 -24.29
CA GLY A 3 28.92 -53.95 -23.82
C GLY A 3 29.08 -53.65 -22.32
N GLY A 4 29.41 -52.41 -21.99
CA GLY A 4 29.45 -51.92 -20.60
C GLY A 4 28.05 -51.52 -20.12
N PRO A 5 27.68 -51.80 -18.86
CA PRO A 5 26.37 -51.49 -18.33
C PRO A 5 26.32 -50.00 -17.94
N THR A 6 25.60 -49.16 -18.68
CA THR A 6 25.26 -47.82 -18.17
C THR A 6 24.03 -47.93 -17.30
N THR A 7 24.30 -48.20 -16.03
CA THR A 7 23.41 -48.26 -14.89
C THR A 7 22.37 -47.16 -14.92
N ASN A 8 21.10 -47.57 -14.89
CA ASN A 8 19.96 -46.76 -14.51
C ASN A 8 20.18 -46.29 -13.06
N ARG A 9 20.70 -45.07 -12.88
CA ARG A 9 21.14 -44.58 -11.56
C ARG A 9 19.94 -43.92 -10.85
N PRO A 10 19.45 -44.46 -9.73
CA PRO A 10 18.44 -43.79 -8.93
C PRO A 10 19.00 -42.47 -8.40
N LEU A 11 18.23 -41.38 -8.54
CA LEU A 11 18.52 -40.04 -8.02
C LEU A 11 18.49 -40.09 -6.48
N THR A 12 19.57 -40.58 -5.88
CA THR A 12 19.75 -40.57 -4.42
C THR A 12 20.12 -39.17 -3.96
N LYS A 13 19.62 -38.80 -2.76
CA LYS A 13 19.80 -37.51 -2.05
C LYS A 13 21.27 -37.21 -1.68
N THR A 14 22.17 -37.29 -2.64
CA THR A 14 23.62 -37.38 -2.43
C THR A 14 24.42 -36.51 -3.39
N HIS A 15 23.79 -35.92 -4.43
CA HIS A 15 24.48 -35.12 -5.43
C HIS A 15 23.84 -33.75 -5.61
N CYS A 16 24.67 -32.74 -5.85
CA CYS A 16 24.24 -31.41 -6.22
C CYS A 16 23.70 -31.42 -7.66
N GLU A 17 22.48 -30.93 -7.88
CA GLU A 17 21.83 -30.90 -9.19
C GLU A 17 22.60 -30.02 -10.19
N ALA A 18 23.19 -28.92 -9.72
CA ALA A 18 23.87 -27.93 -10.56
C ALA A 18 25.31 -28.35 -10.96
N CYS A 19 26.10 -28.90 -10.03
CA CYS A 19 27.50 -29.25 -10.32
C CYS A 19 27.75 -30.76 -10.42
N ARG A 20 26.73 -31.60 -10.20
CA ARG A 20 26.78 -33.08 -10.24
C ARG A 20 27.74 -33.74 -9.24
N LYS A 21 28.43 -32.96 -8.38
CA LYS A 21 29.32 -33.48 -7.32
C LYS A 21 28.51 -34.05 -6.15
N VAL A 22 29.07 -35.06 -5.48
CA VAL A 22 28.51 -35.61 -4.23
C VAL A 22 28.64 -34.62 -3.08
N PHE A 23 27.68 -34.63 -2.18
CA PHE A 23 27.80 -33.95 -0.89
C PHE A 23 28.64 -34.79 0.08
N THR A 24 29.52 -34.13 0.81
CA THR A 24 30.22 -34.68 1.97
C THR A 24 29.39 -34.43 3.24
N PRO A 25 29.63 -35.17 4.34
CA PRO A 25 28.88 -34.99 5.59
C PRO A 25 28.95 -33.59 6.22
N ARG A 26 29.92 -32.76 5.81
CA ARG A 26 30.10 -31.40 6.32
C ARG A 26 29.48 -30.34 5.40
N ASP A 27 29.02 -30.71 4.22
CA ASP A 27 28.49 -29.75 3.25
C ASP A 27 27.11 -29.26 3.67
N ALA A 28 26.95 -27.94 3.69
CA ALA A 28 25.63 -27.34 3.76
C ALA A 28 24.85 -27.62 2.48
N MET A 29 23.53 -27.80 2.61
CA MET A 29 22.64 -28.12 1.50
C MET A 29 21.52 -27.07 1.41
N GLN A 30 21.24 -26.63 0.19
CA GLN A 30 20.03 -25.90 -0.16
C GLN A 30 19.08 -26.86 -0.87
N ILE A 31 17.82 -26.88 -0.44
CA ILE A 31 16.82 -27.82 -0.94
C ILE A 31 15.71 -27.02 -1.62
N TYR A 32 15.39 -27.37 -2.86
CA TYR A 32 14.28 -26.78 -3.60
C TYR A 32 13.65 -27.83 -4.53
N GLN A 33 12.32 -28.01 -4.43
CA GLN A 33 11.56 -29.01 -5.22
C GLN A 33 12.24 -30.40 -5.24
N ASP A 34 12.56 -30.92 -4.05
CA ASP A 34 13.22 -32.22 -3.85
C ASP A 34 14.61 -32.39 -4.50
N ARG A 35 15.22 -31.28 -4.92
CA ARG A 35 16.59 -31.22 -5.45
C ARG A 35 17.53 -30.54 -4.48
N TYR A 36 18.78 -30.96 -4.53
CA TYR A 36 19.82 -30.56 -3.59
C TYR A 36 20.87 -29.74 -4.31
N TYR A 37 21.31 -28.65 -3.69
CA TYR A 37 22.30 -27.72 -4.23
C TYR A 37 23.30 -27.36 -3.13
N HIS A 38 24.58 -27.22 -3.50
CA HIS A 38 25.50 -26.48 -2.62
C HIS A 38 25.05 -25.01 -2.53
N PRO A 39 25.27 -24.30 -1.41
CA PRO A 39 24.93 -22.88 -1.29
C PRO A 39 25.54 -22.01 -2.40
N GLN A 40 26.77 -22.33 -2.83
CA GLN A 40 27.46 -21.66 -3.93
C GLN A 40 26.90 -22.03 -5.32
N CYS A 41 26.28 -23.20 -5.44
CA CYS A 41 25.66 -23.67 -6.67
C CYS A 41 24.19 -23.24 -6.79
N PHE A 42 23.57 -22.81 -5.70
CA PHE A 42 22.24 -22.22 -5.68
C PHE A 42 22.36 -20.72 -5.94
N CYS A 43 22.61 -20.34 -7.18
CA CYS A 43 22.92 -18.97 -7.59
C CYS A 43 22.04 -18.45 -8.73
N CYS A 44 22.00 -17.13 -8.87
CA CYS A 44 21.28 -16.46 -9.94
C CYS A 44 21.91 -16.78 -11.30
N SER A 45 21.13 -17.27 -12.26
CA SER A 45 21.60 -17.60 -13.61
C SER A 45 22.05 -16.38 -14.43
N GLN A 46 21.64 -15.17 -14.03
CA GLN A 46 22.05 -13.93 -14.72
C GLN A 46 23.27 -13.25 -14.09
N CYS A 47 23.36 -13.18 -12.76
CA CYS A 47 24.42 -12.42 -12.09
C CYS A 47 25.36 -13.28 -11.23
N GLY A 48 25.12 -14.58 -11.11
CA GLY A 48 25.98 -15.50 -10.36
C GLY A 48 25.90 -15.38 -8.83
N ASN A 49 25.19 -14.39 -8.28
CA ASN A 49 25.06 -14.23 -6.83
C ASN A 49 24.34 -15.42 -6.19
N THR A 50 24.86 -15.90 -5.05
CA THR A 50 24.18 -16.93 -4.25
C THR A 50 22.79 -16.44 -3.81
N LEU A 51 21.83 -17.36 -3.89
CA LEU A 51 20.43 -17.21 -3.51
C LEU A 51 20.13 -17.92 -2.19
N ALA A 52 21.14 -18.53 -1.56
CA ALA A 52 20.98 -19.19 -0.27
C ALA A 52 20.45 -18.20 0.77
N GLY A 53 19.30 -18.49 1.37
CA GLY A 53 18.63 -17.62 2.34
C GLY A 53 18.07 -16.30 1.77
N ARG A 54 17.95 -16.17 0.44
CA ARG A 54 17.43 -14.97 -0.23
C ARG A 54 16.20 -15.31 -1.06
N PRO A 55 15.27 -14.37 -1.28
CA PRO A 55 14.17 -14.56 -2.21
C PRO A 55 14.69 -14.79 -3.64
N PHE A 56 14.05 -15.70 -4.36
CA PHE A 56 14.41 -16.05 -5.72
C PHE A 56 13.18 -16.40 -6.56
N TYR A 57 13.36 -16.36 -7.88
CA TYR A 57 12.34 -16.64 -8.87
C TYR A 57 12.77 -17.86 -9.71
N PRO A 58 12.04 -18.99 -9.64
CA PRO A 58 12.29 -20.14 -10.48
C PRO A 58 12.05 -19.82 -11.95
N LYS A 59 12.92 -20.31 -12.82
CA LYS A 59 12.82 -20.23 -14.28
C LYS A 59 12.84 -21.64 -14.90
N PRO A 60 12.45 -21.80 -16.17
CA PRO A 60 12.57 -23.08 -16.86
C PRO A 60 14.00 -23.67 -16.77
N ASN A 61 14.12 -24.99 -16.93
CA ASN A 61 15.39 -25.71 -16.91
C ASN A 61 16.18 -25.58 -15.59
N ASN A 62 15.49 -25.53 -14.44
CA ASN A 62 16.09 -25.45 -13.10
C ASN A 62 17.00 -24.24 -12.91
N GLN A 63 16.71 -23.15 -13.62
CA GLN A 63 17.43 -21.89 -13.43
C GLN A 63 16.72 -21.06 -12.36
N PHE A 64 17.50 -20.25 -11.66
CA PHE A 64 17.00 -19.38 -10.60
C PHE A 64 17.42 -17.94 -10.91
N GLN A 65 16.56 -16.97 -10.67
CA GLN A 65 16.91 -15.56 -10.76
C GLN A 65 16.75 -14.89 -9.41
N CYS A 66 17.69 -14.00 -9.07
CA CYS A 66 17.50 -13.09 -7.94
C CYS A 66 16.43 -12.05 -8.26
N GLU A 67 15.89 -11.43 -7.22
CA GLU A 67 14.87 -10.39 -7.34
C GLU A 67 15.29 -9.23 -8.24
N ASN A 68 16.53 -8.74 -8.13
CA ASN A 68 16.99 -7.61 -8.93
C ASN A 68 17.07 -7.94 -10.43
N CYS A 69 17.51 -9.16 -10.77
CA CYS A 69 17.56 -9.65 -12.15
C CYS A 69 16.16 -9.91 -12.71
N ASN A 70 15.28 -10.50 -11.91
CA ASN A 70 13.89 -10.73 -12.31
C ASN A 70 13.13 -9.40 -12.55
N ASN A 71 13.48 -8.36 -11.79
CA ASN A 71 12.91 -7.02 -11.90
C ASN A 71 13.82 -6.06 -12.70
N ALA A 72 14.72 -6.57 -13.55
CA ALA A 72 15.62 -5.70 -14.33
C ALA A 72 14.84 -4.83 -15.34
N LEU A 73 13.79 -5.40 -15.95
CA LEU A 73 12.90 -4.72 -16.89
C LEU A 73 11.58 -4.25 -16.24
N ALA A 74 11.52 -4.27 -14.91
CA ALA A 74 10.35 -3.80 -14.19
C ALA A 74 10.12 -2.30 -14.46
N PRO A 75 8.88 -1.87 -14.73
CA PRO A 75 8.59 -0.46 -14.91
C PRO A 75 8.89 0.30 -13.61
N ILE A 76 9.28 1.58 -13.75
CA ILE A 76 9.58 2.46 -12.62
C ILE A 76 8.31 3.25 -12.28
N CYS A 77 7.99 3.32 -10.99
CA CYS A 77 6.88 4.13 -10.51
C CYS A 77 7.20 5.62 -10.66
N CYS A 78 6.35 6.37 -11.36
CA CYS A 78 6.56 7.81 -11.59
C CYS A 78 6.42 8.67 -10.33
N MET A 79 5.86 8.14 -9.23
CA MET A 79 5.70 8.89 -7.96
C MET A 79 6.84 8.67 -6.98
N CYS A 80 7.29 7.42 -6.79
CA CYS A 80 8.33 7.11 -5.79
C CYS A 80 9.68 6.72 -6.40
N ASN A 81 9.77 6.66 -7.73
CA ASN A 81 10.94 6.23 -8.50
C ASN A 81 11.44 4.81 -8.18
N GLY A 82 10.64 4.00 -7.49
CA GLY A 82 10.92 2.59 -7.21
C GLY A 82 10.47 1.67 -8.35
N LYS A 83 11.16 0.53 -8.52
CA LYS A 83 10.73 -0.53 -9.44
C LYS A 83 9.37 -1.10 -9.01
N ILE A 84 8.53 -1.44 -9.98
CA ILE A 84 7.25 -2.12 -9.76
C ILE A 84 7.47 -3.61 -10.09
N PRO A 85 7.63 -4.49 -9.08
CA PRO A 85 7.99 -5.89 -9.32
C PRO A 85 6.96 -6.61 -10.17
N SER A 86 7.44 -7.52 -11.01
CA SER A 86 6.58 -8.38 -11.82
C SER A 86 5.65 -9.21 -10.92
N GLY A 87 4.36 -9.26 -11.26
CA GLY A 87 3.33 -9.95 -10.48
C GLY A 87 2.68 -9.12 -9.37
N THR A 88 3.07 -7.85 -9.20
CA THR A 88 2.35 -6.91 -8.33
C THR A 88 1.27 -6.16 -9.10
N THR A 89 0.20 -5.76 -8.42
CA THR A 89 -0.82 -4.89 -9.01
C THR A 89 -0.21 -3.51 -9.26
N ALA A 90 -0.27 -3.05 -10.51
CA ALA A 90 0.24 -1.76 -10.94
C ALA A 90 -0.86 -0.98 -11.64
N LYS A 91 -0.93 0.33 -11.39
CA LYS A 91 -1.80 1.23 -12.14
C LYS A 91 -1.04 1.82 -13.31
N ARG A 92 -1.68 1.81 -14.48
CA ARG A 92 -1.12 2.35 -15.72
C ARG A 92 -2.04 3.43 -16.26
N PHE A 93 -1.49 4.61 -16.53
CA PHE A 93 -2.22 5.72 -17.11
C PHE A 93 -1.31 6.57 -18.00
N LYS A 94 -1.74 6.85 -19.24
CA LYS A 94 -0.97 7.63 -20.24
C LYS A 94 0.52 7.23 -20.28
N ASP A 95 0.77 5.93 -20.44
CA ASP A 95 2.12 5.31 -20.49
C ASP A 95 2.99 5.44 -19.23
N ARG A 96 2.42 5.97 -18.13
CA ARG A 96 3.08 6.03 -16.82
C ARG A 96 2.63 4.88 -15.95
N HIS A 97 3.54 4.43 -15.09
CA HIS A 97 3.34 3.30 -14.20
C HIS A 97 3.39 3.77 -12.75
N TYR A 98 2.52 3.20 -11.93
CA TYR A 98 2.41 3.51 -10.52
C TYR A 98 2.19 2.22 -9.73
N HIS A 99 2.78 2.09 -8.54
CA HIS A 99 2.24 1.13 -7.58
C HIS A 99 0.76 1.47 -7.31
N SER A 100 -0.07 0.47 -7.02
CA SER A 100 -1.47 0.68 -6.65
C SER A 100 -1.63 1.73 -5.54
N ASP A 101 -0.72 1.68 -4.56
CA ASP A 101 -0.65 2.65 -3.47
C ASP A 101 -0.01 3.97 -3.86
N CYS A 102 0.73 4.08 -4.96
CA CYS A 102 1.38 5.33 -5.35
C CYS A 102 0.47 6.23 -6.20
N PHE A 103 -0.60 5.69 -6.78
CA PHE A 103 -1.56 6.48 -7.55
C PHE A 103 -2.50 7.26 -6.63
N ARG A 104 -2.03 8.42 -6.16
CA ARG A 104 -2.67 9.23 -5.12
C ARG A 104 -3.00 10.64 -5.60
N CYS A 105 -3.98 11.26 -4.94
CA CYS A 105 -4.27 12.67 -5.09
C CYS A 105 -3.11 13.52 -4.55
N CYS A 106 -2.62 14.48 -5.34
CA CYS A 106 -1.53 15.37 -4.94
C CYS A 106 -1.91 16.37 -3.82
N LYS A 107 -3.20 16.56 -3.55
CA LYS A 107 -3.71 17.48 -2.51
C LYS A 107 -4.01 16.77 -1.20
N CYS A 108 -4.77 15.67 -1.23
CA CYS A 108 -5.18 14.96 -0.02
C CYS A 108 -4.40 13.68 0.26
N THR A 109 -3.51 13.26 -0.65
CA THR A 109 -2.68 12.03 -0.55
C THR A 109 -3.46 10.71 -0.50
N ALA A 110 -4.80 10.75 -0.63
CA ALA A 110 -5.62 9.56 -0.74
C ALA A 110 -5.34 8.81 -2.05
N VAL A 111 -5.30 7.48 -1.98
CA VAL A 111 -5.25 6.62 -3.18
C VAL A 111 -6.51 6.87 -4.01
N ILE A 112 -6.35 7.04 -5.31
CA ILE A 112 -7.46 7.18 -6.24
C ILE A 112 -7.86 5.75 -6.66
N PRO A 113 -9.04 5.24 -6.24
CA PRO A 113 -9.44 3.86 -6.55
C PRO A 113 -9.72 3.67 -8.04
N ASP A 114 -9.76 2.43 -8.49
CA ASP A 114 -10.10 2.12 -9.89
C ASP A 114 -11.55 2.54 -10.20
N GLY A 115 -11.78 3.04 -11.42
CA GLY A 115 -13.10 3.52 -11.85
C GLY A 115 -13.49 4.90 -11.32
N HIS A 116 -12.68 5.53 -10.45
CA HIS A 116 -12.93 6.91 -10.00
C HIS A 116 -12.31 7.93 -10.95
N ASN A 117 -13.07 8.98 -11.25
CA ASN A 117 -12.60 10.11 -12.04
C ASN A 117 -11.58 10.95 -11.26
N PHE A 118 -10.64 11.53 -12.00
CA PHE A 118 -9.58 12.41 -11.51
C PHE A 118 -9.20 13.44 -12.57
N VAL A 119 -8.50 14.49 -12.13
CA VAL A 119 -7.91 15.51 -13.00
C VAL A 119 -6.42 15.24 -13.13
N ASP A 120 -5.94 15.25 -14.38
CA ASP A 120 -4.51 15.21 -14.70
C ASP A 120 -3.95 16.62 -14.62
N MET A 121 -2.96 16.85 -13.74
CA MET A 121 -2.33 18.15 -13.54
C MET A 121 -1.21 18.44 -14.55
N LEU A 122 -1.04 17.58 -15.57
CA LEU A 122 -0.08 17.68 -16.68
C LEU A 122 1.40 17.50 -16.31
N ASP A 123 1.75 17.58 -15.03
CA ASP A 123 3.09 17.33 -14.49
C ASP A 123 3.30 15.88 -14.01
N GLY A 124 2.31 15.01 -14.21
CA GLY A 124 2.32 13.64 -13.67
C GLY A 124 1.68 13.47 -12.33
N ARG A 125 1.17 14.56 -11.74
CA ARG A 125 0.35 14.49 -10.54
C ARG A 125 -1.11 14.41 -10.94
N TYR A 126 -1.87 13.71 -10.12
CA TYR A 126 -3.32 13.58 -10.29
C TYR A 126 -4.03 14.17 -9.09
N GLN A 127 -5.18 14.78 -9.33
CA GLN A 127 -6.03 15.32 -8.28
C GLN A 127 -7.39 14.63 -8.33
N CYS A 128 -7.88 14.13 -7.19
CA CYS A 128 -9.22 13.55 -7.15
C CYS A 128 -10.29 14.63 -7.41
N LEU A 129 -11.44 14.24 -7.96
CA LEU A 129 -12.51 15.19 -8.25
C LEU A 129 -12.98 15.97 -7.01
N THR A 130 -12.92 15.37 -5.82
CA THR A 130 -13.27 16.07 -4.58
C THR A 130 -12.32 17.25 -4.36
N CYS A 131 -11.01 17.05 -4.56
CA CYS A 131 -10.02 18.11 -4.42
C CYS A 131 -10.06 19.12 -5.57
N SER A 132 -10.45 18.70 -6.78
CA SER A 132 -10.57 19.61 -7.93
C SER A 132 -11.82 20.49 -7.86
N LYS A 133 -12.94 19.99 -7.32
CA LYS A 133 -14.19 20.75 -7.11
C LYS A 133 -14.05 21.89 -6.10
N HIS A 134 -13.03 21.88 -5.24
CA HIS A 134 -12.70 23.02 -4.38
C HIS A 134 -12.12 24.24 -5.13
N ILE A 135 -11.81 24.12 -6.42
CA ILE A 135 -11.27 25.23 -7.23
C ILE A 135 -12.40 25.91 -8.03
N THR A 136 -13.42 25.18 -8.50
CA THR A 136 -14.53 25.73 -9.29
C THR A 136 -15.64 26.39 -8.47
N GLY A 137 -15.52 26.42 -7.14
CA GLY A 137 -16.50 27.04 -6.24
C GLY A 137 -16.30 28.54 -5.97
N MET A 138 -15.25 29.17 -6.50
CA MET A 138 -15.01 30.62 -6.28
C MET A 138 -15.50 31.54 -7.40
N TYR A 139 -16.08 31.00 -8.50
CA TYR A 139 -16.40 31.85 -9.67
C TYR A 139 -17.81 31.80 -10.24
N GLN A 140 -18.74 30.99 -9.75
CA GLN A 140 -20.13 31.11 -10.22
C GLN A 140 -21.10 30.85 -9.07
N GLY A 141 -21.61 31.94 -8.50
CA GLY A 141 -22.82 31.91 -7.71
C GLY A 141 -23.96 31.37 -8.56
N LYS A 142 -24.59 30.29 -8.10
CA LYS A 142 -25.98 29.93 -8.35
C LYS A 142 -26.34 28.79 -7.40
N GLU A 143 -27.41 29.02 -6.66
CA GLU A 143 -27.91 28.19 -5.58
C GLU A 143 -28.56 26.90 -6.09
N HIS A 144 -28.46 25.87 -5.25
CA HIS A 144 -29.28 24.65 -5.15
C HIS A 144 -29.12 23.50 -6.16
N ALA A 145 -28.52 22.39 -5.69
CA ALA A 145 -29.04 21.01 -5.83
C ALA A 145 -28.28 20.03 -4.89
N PRO A 146 -28.89 18.88 -4.51
CA PRO A 146 -29.40 18.56 -3.18
C PRO A 146 -28.32 18.11 -2.15
N HIS A 147 -28.63 18.29 -0.87
CA HIS A 147 -27.82 17.91 0.29
C HIS A 147 -27.45 16.41 0.30
N LEU A 148 -26.20 16.09 -0.07
CA LEU A 148 -25.50 14.91 0.45
C LEU A 148 -24.57 15.42 1.55
N ASP A 149 -25.07 15.38 2.79
CA ASP A 149 -24.41 15.77 4.06
C ASP A 149 -23.10 14.98 4.32
N ASN A 150 -22.08 15.29 3.51
CA ASN A 150 -20.69 14.86 3.66
C ASN A 150 -19.90 16.04 4.21
N SER A 151 -20.18 16.43 5.46
CA SER A 151 -19.38 17.45 6.14
C SER A 151 -18.03 16.87 6.53
N TYR A 152 -16.96 17.57 6.16
CA TYR A 152 -15.66 17.36 6.77
C TYR A 152 -15.70 18.02 8.14
N GLY A 153 -15.37 17.28 9.20
CA GLY A 153 -15.08 17.92 10.47
C GLY A 153 -13.77 18.68 10.38
N GLU A 154 -13.64 19.73 11.18
CA GLU A 154 -12.51 20.64 11.19
C GLU A 154 -11.72 20.50 12.48
N VAL A 155 -10.41 20.71 12.41
CA VAL A 155 -9.58 20.88 13.60
C VAL A 155 -9.61 22.36 13.95
N THR A 156 -10.05 22.68 15.15
CA THR A 156 -10.25 24.06 15.59
C THR A 156 -9.82 24.24 17.03
N PRO A 157 -9.24 25.41 17.39
CA PRO A 157 -9.00 25.75 18.78
C PRO A 157 -10.30 25.69 19.57
N VAL A 158 -10.24 25.12 20.77
CA VAL A 158 -11.43 24.99 21.62
C VAL A 158 -11.69 26.32 22.33
N GLN A 159 -12.86 26.91 22.08
CA GLN A 159 -13.31 28.09 22.81
C GLN A 159 -14.37 27.71 23.82
N CYS A 160 -14.33 28.33 25.00
CA CYS A 160 -15.44 28.26 25.95
C CYS A 160 -16.69 28.93 25.35
N ASP A 161 -17.88 28.45 25.70
CA ASP A 161 -19.12 29.11 25.28
C ASP A 161 -19.29 30.49 25.94
N GLN A 162 -20.34 31.22 25.57
CA GLN A 162 -20.64 32.56 26.12
C GLN A 162 -20.85 32.58 27.65
N ALA A 163 -21.10 31.42 28.26
CA ALA A 163 -21.24 31.24 29.70
C ALA A 163 -19.95 30.72 30.37
N GLY A 164 -18.83 30.65 29.64
CA GLY A 164 -17.55 30.17 30.14
C GLY A 164 -17.46 28.65 30.30
N ARG A 165 -18.39 27.88 29.72
CA ARG A 165 -18.40 26.42 29.84
C ARG A 165 -17.50 25.78 28.80
N ILE A 166 -16.74 24.78 29.26
CA ILE A 166 -15.85 23.98 28.42
C ILE A 166 -16.68 22.95 27.65
N PRO A 167 -16.49 22.79 26.32
CA PRO A 167 -17.23 21.81 25.54
C PRO A 167 -16.90 20.38 25.98
N ILE A 168 -17.89 19.49 25.89
CA ILE A 168 -17.76 18.07 26.27
C ILE A 168 -17.58 17.23 25.01
N CYS A 169 -16.67 16.26 25.06
CA CYS A 169 -16.45 15.32 23.97
C CYS A 169 -17.68 14.43 23.80
N ASP A 170 -18.29 14.45 22.62
CA ASP A 170 -19.52 13.70 22.34
C ASP A 170 -19.32 12.17 22.34
N LYS A 171 -18.06 11.71 22.28
CA LYS A 171 -17.70 10.28 22.26
C LYS A 171 -17.34 9.72 23.63
N CYS A 172 -16.57 10.44 24.43
CA CYS A 172 -16.06 9.95 25.72
C CYS A 172 -16.65 10.67 26.93
N THR A 173 -17.52 11.67 26.68
CA THR A 173 -18.24 12.48 27.67
C THR A 173 -17.35 13.25 28.66
N ARG A 174 -16.04 13.36 28.39
CA ARG A 174 -15.09 14.16 29.17
C ARG A 174 -14.94 15.57 28.59
N PRO A 175 -14.60 16.57 29.40
CA PRO A 175 -14.27 17.92 28.92
C PRO A 175 -13.19 17.88 27.84
N VAL A 176 -13.34 18.73 26.82
CA VAL A 176 -12.32 18.98 25.80
C VAL A 176 -11.56 20.23 26.23
N PRO A 177 -10.27 20.12 26.58
CA PRO A 177 -9.49 21.25 27.10
C PRO A 177 -9.54 22.46 26.16
N SER A 178 -9.76 23.66 26.72
CA SER A 178 -9.88 24.92 25.95
C SER A 178 -8.55 25.47 25.45
N ASP A 179 -7.43 24.95 25.95
CA ASP A 179 -6.08 25.29 25.55
C ASP A 179 -5.54 24.39 24.42
N GLU A 180 -6.31 23.40 23.99
CA GLU A 180 -5.93 22.46 22.94
C GLU A 180 -6.82 22.58 21.68
N GLU A 181 -6.36 21.94 20.60
CA GLU A 181 -7.15 21.75 19.39
C GLU A 181 -8.12 20.58 19.54
N ALA A 182 -9.32 20.74 19.00
CA ALA A 182 -10.31 19.68 18.93
C ALA A 182 -10.85 19.49 17.53
N PHE A 183 -11.37 18.28 17.30
CA PHE A 183 -12.12 18.00 16.11
C PHE A 183 -13.57 18.43 16.33
N ARG A 184 -14.04 19.39 15.54
CA ARG A 184 -15.44 19.83 15.52
C ARG A 184 -16.13 19.25 14.30
N HIS A 185 -17.29 18.64 14.51
CA HIS A 185 -18.18 18.19 13.43
C HIS A 185 -19.59 18.65 13.78
N ASP A 186 -20.16 19.49 12.90
CA ASP A 186 -21.35 20.29 13.16
C ASP A 186 -21.21 21.10 14.47
N THR A 187 -22.08 20.87 15.45
CA THR A 187 -22.08 21.55 16.77
C THR A 187 -21.39 20.76 17.87
N ARG A 188 -20.70 19.66 17.53
CA ARG A 188 -20.15 18.70 18.49
C ARG A 188 -18.63 18.71 18.48
N TYR A 189 -18.07 18.54 19.67
CA TYR A 189 -16.63 18.50 19.90
C TYR A 189 -16.17 17.08 20.20
N TYR A 190 -14.98 16.75 19.71
CA TYR A 190 -14.29 15.50 19.96
C TYR A 190 -12.81 15.78 20.22
N HIS A 191 -12.20 15.09 21.18
CA HIS A 191 -10.72 15.05 21.24
C HIS A 191 -10.18 14.53 19.90
N LEU A 192 -9.01 15.00 19.48
CA LEU A 192 -8.39 14.55 18.22
C LEU A 192 -8.23 13.03 18.15
N ASP A 193 -7.93 12.39 19.29
CA ASP A 193 -7.85 10.92 19.37
C ASP A 193 -9.21 10.23 19.48
N CYS A 194 -10.23 10.94 19.94
CA CYS A 194 -11.61 10.47 19.97
C CYS A 194 -12.28 10.57 18.59
N ALA A 195 -11.83 11.47 17.71
CA ALA A 195 -12.34 11.64 16.35
C ALA A 195 -11.99 10.44 15.45
N ARG A 196 -12.68 9.32 15.68
CA ARG A 196 -12.48 8.05 14.99
C ARG A 196 -13.82 7.45 14.59
N CYS A 197 -13.84 6.81 13.43
CA CYS A 197 -15.01 6.08 12.96
C CYS A 197 -15.41 5.01 13.99
N ASN A 198 -16.67 5.01 14.41
CA ASN A 198 -17.19 4.03 15.34
C ASN A 198 -17.16 2.60 14.77
N ARG A 199 -17.17 2.42 13.44
CA ARG A 199 -17.13 1.11 12.79
C ARG A 199 -15.69 0.62 12.54
N CYS A 200 -14.89 1.37 11.79
CA CYS A 200 -13.55 0.94 11.37
C CYS A 200 -12.39 1.50 12.21
N ARG A 201 -12.66 2.32 13.23
CA ARG A 201 -11.68 2.95 14.13
C ARG A 201 -10.67 3.90 13.47
N ARG A 202 -10.78 4.15 12.16
CA ARG A 202 -9.93 5.10 11.42
C ARG A 202 -10.10 6.53 11.95
N LYS A 203 -9.01 7.29 12.07
CA LYS A 203 -9.05 8.73 12.39
C LYS A 203 -9.86 9.49 11.35
N LEU A 204 -10.70 10.42 11.79
CA LEU A 204 -11.64 11.16 10.94
C LEU A 204 -11.16 12.57 10.56
N ILE A 205 -10.03 13.01 11.10
CA ILE A 205 -9.37 14.24 10.68
C ILE A 205 -9.05 14.12 9.18
N ASN A 206 -9.52 15.10 8.39
CA ASN A 206 -9.41 15.12 6.93
C ASN A 206 -10.09 13.94 6.20
N VAL A 207 -11.01 13.24 6.86
CA VAL A 207 -11.80 12.16 6.25
C VAL A 207 -13.27 12.58 6.28
N PRO A 208 -14.00 12.49 5.15
CA PRO A 208 -15.42 12.79 5.16
C PRO A 208 -16.14 11.85 6.14
N CYS A 209 -16.92 12.44 7.03
CA CYS A 209 -17.61 11.73 8.07
C CYS A 209 -19.04 12.25 8.23
N ARG A 210 -19.88 11.45 8.86
CA ARG A 210 -21.25 11.80 9.17
C ARG A 210 -21.60 11.27 10.55
N LYS A 211 -22.55 11.93 11.20
CA LYS A 211 -23.17 11.43 12.42
C LYS A 211 -24.41 10.58 12.11
N LEU A 212 -24.44 9.35 12.62
CA LEU A 212 -25.59 8.44 12.58
C LEU A 212 -26.06 8.19 14.03
N GLY A 213 -27.08 8.92 14.47
CA GLY A 213 -27.50 8.91 15.88
C GLY A 213 -26.41 9.50 16.77
N SER A 214 -25.89 8.72 17.73
CA SER A 214 -24.73 9.11 18.56
C SER A 214 -23.38 8.69 17.95
N ALA A 215 -23.38 7.94 16.85
CA ALA A 215 -22.16 7.40 16.26
C ALA A 215 -21.58 8.33 15.20
N LEU A 216 -20.30 8.67 15.34
CA LEU A 216 -19.53 9.33 14.30
C LEU A 216 -18.89 8.27 13.38
N VAL A 217 -19.20 8.28 12.08
CA VAL A 217 -18.74 7.28 11.11
C VAL A 217 -18.06 7.93 9.92
N CYS A 218 -17.02 7.29 9.36
CA CYS A 218 -16.48 7.71 8.07
C CYS A 218 -17.47 7.39 6.95
N TYR A 219 -17.42 8.14 5.86
CA TYR A 219 -18.31 7.97 4.72
C TYR A 219 -18.29 6.56 4.11
N THR A 220 -17.14 5.87 4.14
CA THR A 220 -17.06 4.47 3.66
C THR A 220 -17.75 3.48 4.59
N CYS A 221 -18.14 3.92 5.79
CA CYS A 221 -18.78 3.13 6.83
C CYS A 221 -20.11 3.72 7.26
N SER A 222 -20.69 4.69 6.54
CA SER A 222 -22.05 5.17 6.79
C SER A 222 -23.05 4.15 6.24
#